data_AF-A0A7J9W5Z8-F1
#
_entry.id   AF-A0A7J9W5Z8-F1
#
_cell.length_a   1.000
_cell.length_b   1.000
_cell.length_c   1.000
_cell.angle_alpha   90.00
_cell.angle_beta   90.00
_cell.angle_gamma   90.00
#
_symmetry.space_group_name_H-M   'P 1'
#
loop_
_entity.id
_entity.type
_entity.pdbx_description
1 polymer ?
#
loop_
_entity_poly.entity_id
_entity_poly.type
_entity_poly.pdbx_seq_one_letter_code
_entity_poly.pdbx_strand_id
1 'polypeptide(L)'
;METMAKKRMTPGDAVVKALTGRRNKANTWGHQLRDVVKAFGHEGARARLGVSKSTWRAWTKGRRSPNKGNLSKIAGTWNSRDVRQAMIPARRGRKASTNGFKVSLTGLLGPTNDPRYARVRKIAAEFPPDVAQQIMDAFVDGGPEAANEEIRRAISEHYFGRDPDELATLDDVTDVDFKAKDERGGGSYFDDFDE
;
A
#
# COMPACT_ATOMS: atom_id res chain seq x y z
N MET A 1 12.95 -30.33 -4.99
CA MET A 1 11.76 -29.46 -5.08
C MET A 1 12.21 -28.03 -4.84
N GLU A 2 12.46 -27.29 -5.91
CA GLU A 2 12.83 -25.88 -5.84
C GLU A 2 11.57 -25.09 -5.44
N THR A 3 11.48 -24.71 -4.17
CA THR A 3 10.40 -23.83 -3.70
C THR A 3 10.53 -22.53 -4.48
N MET A 4 9.62 -22.28 -5.42
CA MET A 4 9.55 -21.01 -6.15
C MET A 4 9.63 -19.86 -5.14
N ALA A 5 10.77 -19.17 -5.12
CA ALA A 5 10.92 -17.98 -4.30
C ALA A 5 9.82 -17.01 -4.70
N LYS A 6 8.80 -16.85 -3.86
CA LYS A 6 7.77 -15.82 -4.05
C LYS A 6 8.52 -14.51 -4.28
N LYS A 7 8.35 -13.93 -5.47
CA LYS A 7 8.97 -12.65 -5.85
C LYS A 7 8.75 -11.67 -4.69
N ARG A 8 9.83 -11.25 -4.04
CA ARG A 8 9.77 -10.36 -2.87
C ARG A 8 9.00 -9.11 -3.29
N MET A 9 7.94 -8.81 -2.54
CA MET A 9 7.12 -7.63 -2.72
C MET A 9 7.80 -6.50 -1.96
N THR A 10 7.99 -5.34 -2.58
CA THR A 10 8.49 -4.19 -1.84
C THR A 10 7.43 -3.71 -0.84
N PRO A 11 7.82 -2.95 0.18
CA PRO A 11 6.88 -2.38 1.14
C PRO A 11 5.75 -1.59 0.49
N GLY A 12 6.09 -0.68 -0.42
CA GLY A 12 5.12 0.11 -1.17
C GLY A 12 4.18 -0.75 -2.01
N ASP A 13 4.69 -1.84 -2.62
CA ASP A 13 3.86 -2.77 -3.40
C ASP A 13 2.87 -3.53 -2.53
N ALA A 14 3.26 -3.88 -1.30
CA ALA A 14 2.39 -4.54 -0.33
C ALA A 14 1.23 -3.64 0.09
N VAL A 15 1.52 -2.36 0.36
CA VAL A 15 0.49 -1.36 0.68
C VAL A 15 -0.46 -1.15 -0.49
N VAL A 16 0.08 -0.94 -1.70
CA VAL A 16 -0.75 -0.77 -2.91
C VAL A 16 -1.64 -1.98 -3.12
N LYS A 17 -1.11 -3.19 -2.95
CA LYS A 17 -1.88 -4.44 -3.07
C LYS A 17 -2.97 -4.54 -2.00
N ALA A 18 -2.66 -4.18 -0.76
CA ALA A 18 -3.65 -4.20 0.32
C ALA A 18 -4.80 -3.24 0.02
N LEU A 19 -4.49 -1.98 -0.26
CA LEU A 19 -5.48 -0.93 -0.43
C LEU A 19 -6.29 -1.08 -1.72
N THR A 20 -5.62 -1.40 -2.83
CA THR A 20 -6.24 -1.39 -4.16
C THR A 20 -6.65 -2.79 -4.64
N GLY A 21 -6.11 -3.85 -4.04
CA GLY A 21 -6.27 -5.23 -4.51
C GLY A 21 -5.47 -5.56 -5.76
N ARG A 22 -4.61 -4.65 -6.23
CA ARG A 22 -3.82 -4.83 -7.46
C ARG A 22 -2.36 -5.06 -7.08
N ARG A 23 -1.71 -6.05 -7.71
CA ARG A 23 -0.25 -6.14 -7.68
C ARG A 23 0.32 -4.92 -8.40
N ASN A 24 1.33 -4.26 -7.83
CA ASN A 24 2.02 -3.12 -8.44
C ASN A 24 2.89 -3.57 -9.64
N LYS A 25 2.30 -4.25 -10.61
CA LYS A 25 2.96 -4.55 -11.88
C LYS A 25 3.15 -3.22 -12.61
N ALA A 26 4.28 -3.04 -13.31
CA ALA A 26 4.61 -1.82 -14.05
C ALA A 26 3.36 -1.17 -14.68
N ASN A 27 2.92 -0.07 -14.08
CA ASN A 27 1.68 0.59 -14.46
C ASN A 27 1.86 1.19 -15.85
N THR A 28 1.32 0.50 -16.86
CA THR A 28 1.34 1.00 -18.23
C THR A 28 0.56 2.31 -18.31
N TRP A 29 0.90 3.17 -19.27
CA TRP A 29 0.15 4.43 -19.48
C TRP A 29 -1.36 4.18 -19.67
N GLY A 30 -1.74 3.04 -20.26
CA GLY A 30 -3.14 2.66 -20.43
C GLY A 30 -3.83 2.30 -19.10
N HIS A 31 -3.11 1.70 -18.15
CA HIS A 31 -3.61 1.48 -16.79
C HIS A 31 -3.79 2.81 -16.06
N GLN A 32 -2.77 3.66 -16.10
CA GLN A 32 -2.82 4.99 -15.49
C GLN A 32 -3.99 5.81 -16.03
N LEU A 33 -4.18 5.80 -17.36
CA LEU A 33 -5.29 6.49 -18.01
C LEU A 33 -6.66 5.99 -17.53
N ARG A 34 -6.83 4.67 -17.34
CA ARG A 34 -8.08 4.09 -16.82
C ARG A 34 -8.36 4.52 -15.38
N ASP A 35 -7.34 4.63 -14.55
CA ASP A 35 -7.51 5.11 -13.17
C ASP A 35 -7.84 6.60 -13.12
N VAL A 36 -7.24 7.42 -13.99
CA VAL A 36 -7.61 8.83 -14.16
C VAL A 36 -9.08 8.95 -14.62
N VAL A 37 -9.53 8.10 -15.55
CA VAL A 37 -10.95 8.04 -15.97
C VAL A 37 -11.85 7.58 -14.83
N LYS A 38 -11.41 6.62 -14.01
CA LYS A 38 -12.18 6.18 -12.84
C LYS A 38 -12.40 7.33 -11.85
N ALA A 39 -11.42 8.19 -11.67
CA ALA A 39 -11.51 9.33 -10.75
C ALA A 39 -12.40 10.47 -11.31
N PHE A 40 -12.34 10.74 -12.61
CA PHE A 40 -12.89 11.99 -13.17
C PHE A 40 -13.89 11.82 -14.32
N GLY A 41 -14.17 10.60 -14.73
CA GLY A 41 -14.88 10.31 -15.98
C GLY A 41 -14.07 10.67 -17.23
N HIS A 42 -14.60 10.36 -18.41
CA HIS A 42 -13.88 10.57 -19.67
C HIS A 42 -13.61 12.05 -19.99
N GLU A 43 -14.62 12.92 -19.87
CA GLU A 43 -14.47 14.34 -20.17
C GLU A 43 -13.62 15.07 -19.11
N GLY A 44 -13.79 14.71 -17.82
CA GLY A 44 -12.98 15.28 -16.74
C GLY A 44 -11.51 14.86 -16.84
N ALA A 45 -11.22 13.61 -17.19
CA ALA A 45 -9.86 13.13 -17.45
C ALA A 45 -9.22 13.86 -18.64
N ARG A 46 -9.97 14.01 -19.74
CA ARG A 46 -9.52 14.75 -20.92
C ARG A 46 -9.16 16.21 -20.59
N ALA A 47 -10.04 16.89 -19.85
CA ALA A 47 -9.85 18.28 -19.46
C ALA A 47 -8.60 18.46 -18.59
N ARG A 48 -8.41 17.60 -17.58
CA ARG A 48 -7.24 17.62 -16.70
C ARG A 48 -5.92 17.36 -17.43
N LEU A 49 -5.92 16.46 -18.40
CA LEU A 49 -4.73 16.20 -19.22
C LEU A 49 -4.47 17.30 -20.27
N GLY A 50 -5.43 18.21 -20.48
CA GLY A 50 -5.32 19.31 -21.43
C GLY A 50 -5.19 18.84 -22.87
N VAL A 51 -5.93 17.80 -23.26
CA VAL A 51 -5.85 17.21 -24.61
C VAL A 51 -7.12 17.38 -25.44
N SER A 52 -6.95 17.44 -26.75
CA SER A 52 -8.07 17.54 -27.69
C SER A 52 -8.95 16.28 -27.67
N LYS A 53 -10.23 16.41 -28.05
CA LYS A 53 -11.15 15.26 -28.19
C LYS A 53 -10.62 14.20 -29.17
N SER A 54 -9.95 14.63 -30.24
CA SER A 54 -9.36 13.71 -31.24
C SER A 54 -8.21 12.90 -30.64
N THR A 55 -7.28 13.57 -29.96
CA THR A 55 -6.16 12.94 -29.24
C THR A 55 -6.66 11.96 -28.19
N TRP A 56 -7.64 12.38 -27.39
CA TRP A 56 -8.27 11.53 -26.38
C TRP A 56 -8.84 10.25 -26.98
N ARG A 57 -9.66 10.36 -28.04
CA ARG A 57 -10.24 9.22 -28.74
C ARG A 57 -9.19 8.28 -29.33
N ALA A 58 -8.07 8.82 -29.81
CA ALA A 58 -6.97 8.01 -30.34
C ALA A 58 -6.32 7.15 -29.23
N TRP A 59 -6.13 7.72 -28.04
CA TRP A 59 -5.57 7.01 -26.89
C TRP A 59 -6.53 5.95 -26.34
N THR A 60 -7.80 6.30 -26.12
CA THR A 60 -8.77 5.37 -25.53
C THR A 60 -9.12 4.22 -26.47
N LYS A 61 -9.01 4.42 -27.79
CA LYS A 61 -9.18 3.35 -28.80
C LYS A 61 -7.89 2.58 -29.11
N GLY A 62 -6.77 2.92 -28.46
CA GLY A 62 -5.48 2.27 -28.71
C GLY A 62 -4.89 2.53 -30.11
N ARG A 63 -5.40 3.53 -30.85
CA ARG A 63 -4.96 3.85 -32.21
C ARG A 63 -3.61 4.56 -32.25
N ARG A 64 -3.25 5.25 -31.16
CA ARG A 64 -1.99 5.99 -31.03
C ARG A 64 -1.54 6.02 -29.57
N SER A 65 -0.25 5.77 -29.35
CA SER A 65 0.37 5.94 -28.04
C SER A 65 0.65 7.41 -27.72
N PRO A 66 0.56 7.84 -26.45
CA PRO A 66 0.97 9.17 -26.03
C PRO A 66 2.47 9.39 -26.28
N ASN A 67 2.85 10.62 -26.65
CA ASN A 67 4.27 11.00 -26.71
C ASN A 67 4.82 11.24 -25.29
N LYS A 68 6.15 11.42 -25.16
CA LYS A 68 6.84 11.59 -23.87
C LYS A 68 6.21 12.69 -22.99
N GLY A 69 5.92 13.86 -23.56
CA GLY A 69 5.30 14.96 -22.80
C GLY A 69 3.92 14.61 -22.25
N ASN A 70 3.10 13.89 -23.03
CA ASN A 70 1.79 13.43 -22.57
C ASN A 70 1.88 12.26 -21.59
N LEU A 71 2.89 11.38 -21.71
CA LEU A 71 3.16 10.35 -20.72
C LEU A 71 3.46 10.98 -19.34
N SER A 72 4.27 12.04 -19.30
CA SER A 72 4.52 12.79 -18.06
C SER A 72 3.25 13.41 -17.49
N LYS A 73 2.36 13.96 -18.32
CA LYS A 73 1.06 14.49 -17.87
C LYS A 73 0.16 13.39 -17.29
N ILE A 74 0.10 12.24 -17.94
CA ILE A 74 -0.67 11.09 -17.47
C ILE A 74 -0.12 10.62 -16.12
N ALA A 75 1.20 10.45 -16.00
CA ALA A 75 1.83 10.04 -14.75
C ALA A 75 1.61 11.06 -13.62
N GLY A 76 1.77 12.36 -13.90
CA GLY A 76 1.53 13.42 -12.92
C GLY A 76 0.08 13.48 -12.45
N THR A 77 -0.88 13.36 -13.37
CA THR A 77 -2.31 13.32 -13.01
C THR A 77 -2.67 12.05 -12.26
N TRP A 78 -2.08 10.91 -12.65
CA TRP A 78 -2.30 9.61 -12.00
C TRP A 78 -1.80 9.59 -10.55
N ASN A 79 -0.71 10.30 -10.26
CA ASN A 79 -0.18 10.48 -8.90
C ASN A 79 -0.95 11.49 -8.04
N SER A 80 -2.01 12.10 -8.56
CA SER A 80 -2.82 13.06 -7.78
C SER A 80 -3.60 12.36 -6.66
N ARG A 81 -3.88 13.13 -5.61
CA ARG A 81 -4.68 12.71 -4.44
C ARG A 81 -6.01 12.07 -4.86
N ASP A 82 -6.77 12.74 -5.72
CA ASP A 82 -8.09 12.29 -6.18
C ASP A 82 -8.02 10.92 -6.88
N VAL A 83 -6.99 10.70 -7.70
CA VAL A 83 -6.83 9.41 -8.39
C VAL A 83 -6.46 8.32 -7.41
N ARG A 84 -5.53 8.58 -6.47
CA ARG A 84 -5.18 7.62 -5.41
C ARG A 84 -6.37 7.25 -4.54
N GLN A 85 -7.19 8.23 -4.14
CA GLN A 85 -8.45 7.99 -3.43
C GLN A 85 -9.38 7.09 -4.27
N ALA A 86 -9.59 7.41 -5.55
CA ALA A 86 -10.45 6.64 -6.43
C ALA A 86 -9.94 5.22 -6.71
N MET A 87 -8.63 4.97 -6.56
CA MET A 87 -8.06 3.64 -6.73
C MET A 87 -8.48 2.66 -5.62
N ILE A 88 -8.78 3.16 -4.41
CA ILE A 88 -9.21 2.34 -3.27
C ILE A 88 -10.67 1.90 -3.47
N PRO A 89 -10.98 0.60 -3.62
CA PRO A 89 -12.36 0.14 -3.68
C PRO A 89 -13.09 0.44 -2.35
N ALA A 90 -14.34 0.92 -2.41
CA ALA A 90 -15.12 1.27 -1.23
C ALA A 90 -15.18 0.14 -0.17
N ARG A 91 -15.31 -1.11 -0.61
CA ARG A 91 -15.29 -2.29 0.29
C ARG A 91 -13.96 -2.43 1.04
N ARG A 92 -12.84 -2.13 0.40
CA ARG A 92 -11.50 -2.20 1.00
C ARG A 92 -11.27 -1.07 1.99
N GLY A 93 -11.61 0.16 1.61
CA GLY A 93 -11.57 1.31 2.52
C GLY A 93 -12.45 1.11 3.76
N ARG A 94 -13.67 0.59 3.58
CA ARG A 94 -14.54 0.22 4.72
C ARG A 94 -13.93 -0.88 5.59
N LYS A 95 -13.31 -1.90 5.00
CA LYS A 95 -12.69 -2.98 5.76
C LYS A 95 -11.52 -2.47 6.59
N ALA A 96 -10.69 -1.58 6.05
CA ALA A 96 -9.60 -0.94 6.78
C ALA A 96 -10.11 -0.16 8.00
N SER A 97 -11.08 0.73 7.76
CA SER A 97 -11.64 1.63 8.80
C SER A 97 -12.51 0.91 9.83
N THR A 98 -12.96 -0.32 9.57
CA THR A 98 -13.75 -1.10 10.53
C THR A 98 -12.89 -2.12 11.29
N ASN A 99 -11.96 -2.80 10.60
CA ASN A 99 -11.25 -3.96 11.17
C ASN A 99 -9.76 -3.70 11.41
N GLY A 100 -9.18 -2.66 10.81
CA GLY A 100 -7.75 -2.43 10.82
C GLY A 100 -6.96 -3.26 9.79
N PHE A 101 -5.63 -3.28 9.97
CA PHE A 101 -4.69 -4.00 9.13
C PHE A 101 -3.93 -5.07 9.91
N LYS A 102 -3.49 -6.10 9.18
CA LYS A 102 -2.45 -7.01 9.62
C LYS A 102 -1.27 -6.86 8.67
N VAL A 103 -0.14 -6.44 9.20
CA VAL A 103 1.09 -6.24 8.45
C VAL A 103 2.07 -7.34 8.79
N SER A 104 2.55 -8.05 7.76
CA SER A 104 3.60 -9.05 7.89
C SER A 104 4.90 -8.48 7.35
N LEU A 105 5.84 -8.27 8.25
CA LEU A 105 7.16 -7.70 8.02
C LEU A 105 8.16 -8.84 8.02
N THR A 106 9.13 -8.79 7.11
CA THR A 106 10.29 -9.67 7.19
C THR A 106 11.51 -8.82 6.96
N GLY A 107 12.28 -8.55 8.01
CA GLY A 107 13.44 -7.67 7.93
C GLY A 107 14.57 -8.14 8.83
N LEU A 108 15.74 -7.53 8.67
CA LEU A 108 16.86 -7.72 9.58
C LEU A 108 16.60 -6.87 10.82
N LEU A 109 16.33 -7.50 11.96
CA LEU A 109 15.99 -6.80 13.20
C LEU A 109 17.06 -7.09 14.25
N GLY A 110 17.59 -6.02 14.85
CA GLY A 110 18.58 -6.07 15.91
C GLY A 110 18.79 -4.68 16.55
N PRO A 111 19.64 -4.60 17.57
CA PRO A 111 20.09 -3.31 18.10
C PRO A 111 20.97 -2.59 17.07
N THR A 112 20.72 -1.31 16.81
CA THR A 112 21.55 -0.50 15.88
C THR A 112 23.01 -0.45 16.30
N ASN A 113 23.28 -0.52 17.61
CA ASN A 113 24.62 -0.52 18.20
C ASN A 113 25.34 -1.88 18.19
N ASP A 114 24.66 -2.98 17.82
CA ASP A 114 25.31 -4.28 17.63
C ASP A 114 24.74 -5.05 16.41
N PRO A 115 25.28 -4.76 15.21
CA PRO A 115 24.86 -5.41 13.98
C PRO A 115 25.03 -6.94 13.98
N ARG A 116 25.89 -7.49 14.86
CA ARG A 116 26.11 -8.95 14.94
C ARG A 116 24.92 -9.69 15.54
N TYR A 117 24.07 -8.99 16.29
CA TYR A 117 22.80 -9.54 16.82
C TYR A 117 21.63 -9.36 15.87
N ALA A 118 21.79 -8.67 14.75
CA ALA A 118 20.74 -8.57 13.77
C ALA A 118 20.38 -9.96 13.22
N ARG A 119 19.09 -10.28 13.23
CA ARG A 119 18.54 -11.54 12.72
C ARG A 119 17.40 -11.21 11.76
N VAL A 120 17.27 -11.99 10.69
CA VAL A 120 16.05 -11.96 9.89
C VAL A 120 14.90 -12.40 10.79
N ARG A 121 13.96 -11.50 11.07
CA ARG A 121 12.76 -11.82 11.83
C ARG A 121 11.54 -11.57 10.97
N LYS A 122 10.55 -12.42 11.16
CA LYS A 122 9.21 -12.22 10.63
C LYS A 122 8.33 -11.71 11.76
N ILE A 123 7.79 -10.51 11.60
CA ILE A 123 6.88 -9.90 12.57
C ILE A 123 5.50 -9.78 11.92
N ALA A 124 4.48 -10.15 12.67
CA ALA A 124 3.10 -9.84 12.32
C ALA A 124 2.59 -8.77 13.28
N ALA A 125 2.34 -7.58 12.77
CA ALA A 125 1.73 -6.48 13.50
C ALA A 125 0.25 -6.37 13.13
N GLU A 126 -0.62 -6.17 14.12
CA GLU A 126 -2.02 -5.86 13.94
C GLU A 126 -2.21 -4.38 14.30
N PHE A 127 -2.68 -3.61 13.32
CA PHE A 127 -2.98 -2.20 13.51
C PHE A 127 -4.47 -2.00 13.75
N PRO A 128 -4.83 -1.22 14.78
CA PRO A 128 -6.21 -0.86 15.02
C PRO A 128 -6.78 0.02 13.88
N PRO A 129 -8.11 0.19 13.80
CA PRO A 129 -8.76 0.87 12.68
C PRO A 129 -8.35 2.34 12.47
N ASP A 130 -7.99 3.05 13.53
CA ASP A 130 -7.48 4.43 13.51
C ASP A 130 -6.11 4.53 12.85
N VAL A 131 -5.17 3.66 13.21
CA VAL A 131 -3.85 3.56 12.56
C VAL A 131 -4.00 3.13 11.11
N ALA A 132 -4.92 2.20 10.83
CA ALA A 132 -5.24 1.81 9.46
C ALA A 132 -5.79 2.98 8.63
N GLN A 133 -6.57 3.88 9.24
CA GLN A 133 -7.04 5.09 8.59
C GLN A 133 -5.89 6.05 8.29
N GLN A 134 -4.97 6.26 9.23
CA GLN A 134 -3.77 7.10 9.02
C GLN A 134 -2.91 6.59 7.86
N ILE A 135 -2.66 5.28 7.78
CA ILE A 135 -1.91 4.66 6.68
C ILE A 135 -2.62 4.87 5.33
N MET A 136 -3.95 4.79 5.31
CA MET A 136 -4.73 5.07 4.09
C MET A 136 -4.65 6.53 3.68
N ASP A 137 -4.74 7.46 4.63
CA ASP A 137 -4.67 8.89 4.36
C ASP A 137 -3.27 9.27 3.88
N ALA A 138 -2.22 8.71 4.49
CA ALA A 138 -0.84 8.84 4.01
C ALA A 138 -0.68 8.31 2.57
N PHE A 139 -1.31 7.19 2.21
CA PHE A 139 -1.33 6.71 0.83
C PHE A 139 -2.04 7.69 -0.11
N VAL A 140 -3.18 8.23 0.30
CA VAL A 140 -3.95 9.18 -0.51
C VAL A 140 -3.17 10.48 -0.73
N ASP A 141 -2.43 10.95 0.27
CA ASP A 141 -1.74 12.25 0.27
C ASP A 141 -0.32 12.19 -0.30
N GLY A 142 0.44 11.13 0.00
CA GLY A 142 1.84 10.99 -0.41
C GLY A 142 2.15 9.73 -1.24
N GLY A 143 1.19 8.81 -1.39
CA GLY A 143 1.35 7.62 -2.23
C GLY A 143 2.02 6.46 -1.49
N PRO A 144 2.55 5.47 -2.22
CA PRO A 144 3.11 4.26 -1.62
C PRO A 144 4.22 4.52 -0.60
N GLU A 145 5.08 5.52 -0.86
CA GLU A 145 6.21 5.84 0.03
C GLU A 145 5.74 6.46 1.35
N ALA A 146 4.80 7.41 1.31
CA ALA A 146 4.26 8.01 2.54
C ALA A 146 3.50 6.99 3.40
N ALA A 147 2.77 6.07 2.77
CA ALA A 147 2.10 5.01 3.51
C ALA A 147 3.07 3.99 4.11
N ASN A 148 4.20 3.73 3.44
CA ASN A 148 5.26 2.91 3.99
C ASN A 148 5.90 3.57 5.22
N GLU A 149 6.14 4.88 5.16
CA GLU A 149 6.67 5.63 6.29
C GLU A 149 5.72 5.62 7.49
N GLU A 150 4.41 5.81 7.24
CA GLU A 150 3.41 5.72 8.30
C GLU A 150 3.33 4.33 8.93
N ILE A 151 3.50 3.26 8.13
CA ILE A 151 3.61 1.90 8.66
C ILE A 151 4.83 1.77 9.57
N ARG A 152 6.01 2.27 9.17
CA ARG A 152 7.22 2.22 10.02
C ARG A 152 7.00 2.93 11.34
N ARG A 153 6.39 4.11 11.29
CA ARG A 153 6.03 4.88 12.48
C ARG A 153 5.10 4.10 13.42
N ALA A 154 4.01 3.57 12.87
CA ALA A 154 3.03 2.79 13.61
C ALA A 154 3.62 1.51 14.24
N ILE A 155 4.53 0.83 13.53
CA ILE A 155 5.26 -0.33 14.08
C ILE A 155 6.09 0.09 15.29
N SER A 156 6.82 1.20 15.18
CA SER A 156 7.70 1.64 16.25
C SER A 156 6.92 2.02 17.50
N GLU A 157 5.84 2.77 17.32
CA GLU A 157 4.97 3.23 18.41
C GLU A 157 4.23 2.06 19.09
N HIS A 158 3.59 1.19 18.32
CA HIS A 158 2.72 0.16 18.88
C HIS A 158 3.41 -1.14 19.29
N TYR A 159 4.56 -1.47 18.70
CA TYR A 159 5.21 -2.78 18.93
C TYR A 159 6.55 -2.72 19.64
N PHE A 160 7.28 -1.61 19.52
CA PHE A 160 8.60 -1.49 20.12
C PHE A 160 8.66 -0.47 21.25
N GLY A 161 7.69 0.44 21.36
CA GLY A 161 7.66 1.48 22.39
C GLY A 161 8.91 2.36 22.38
N ARG A 162 9.57 2.48 21.22
CA ARG A 162 10.82 3.22 20.99
C ARG A 162 10.70 4.07 19.72
N ASP A 163 11.61 5.01 19.55
CA ASP A 163 11.71 5.83 18.35
C ASP A 163 12.03 4.94 17.12
N PRO A 164 11.34 5.11 15.97
CA PRO A 164 11.62 4.36 14.74
C PRO A 164 13.08 4.42 14.29
N ASP A 165 13.82 5.49 14.65
CA ASP A 165 15.24 5.64 14.33
C ASP A 165 16.17 4.75 15.19
N GLU A 166 15.66 4.14 16.27
CA GLU A 166 16.42 3.26 17.17
C GLU A 166 16.34 1.76 16.81
N LEU A 167 15.51 1.37 15.85
CA LEU A 167 15.42 0.01 15.36
C LEU A 167 16.41 -0.21 14.22
N ALA A 168 17.25 -1.25 14.29
CA ALA A 168 18.07 -1.62 13.14
C ALA A 168 17.14 -1.92 11.96
N THR A 169 17.31 -1.08 10.93
CA THR A 169 16.78 -1.13 9.57
C THR A 169 15.64 -2.13 9.33
N LEU A 170 14.39 -1.64 9.37
CA LEU A 170 13.25 -2.36 8.82
C LEU A 170 13.37 -2.41 7.28
N ASP A 171 14.15 -3.36 6.79
CA ASP A 171 14.53 -3.42 5.37
C ASP A 171 13.35 -3.77 4.45
N ASP A 172 12.36 -4.56 4.91
CA ASP A 172 11.28 -5.07 4.04
C ASP A 172 9.94 -5.33 4.81
N VAL A 173 8.91 -4.53 4.52
CA VAL A 173 7.50 -4.92 4.68
C VAL A 173 7.15 -5.92 3.56
N THR A 174 6.80 -7.14 3.94
CA THR A 174 6.63 -8.25 2.96
C THR A 174 5.19 -8.52 2.54
N ASP A 175 4.21 -8.20 3.38
CA ASP A 175 2.79 -8.29 3.05
C ASP A 175 1.96 -7.38 3.95
N VAL A 176 0.85 -6.88 3.41
CA VAL A 176 -0.16 -6.13 4.17
C VAL A 176 -1.51 -6.72 3.78
N ASP A 177 -2.27 -7.16 4.78
CA ASP A 177 -3.61 -7.71 4.62
C ASP A 177 -4.60 -7.01 5.55
N PHE A 178 -5.88 -7.04 5.20
CA PHE A 178 -6.92 -6.55 6.11
C PHE A 178 -7.21 -7.60 7.17
N LYS A 179 -7.37 -7.17 8.43
CA LYS A 179 -7.79 -8.06 9.51
C LYS A 179 -9.12 -8.74 9.14
N ALA A 180 -9.20 -10.05 9.34
CA ALA A 180 -10.49 -10.74 9.27
C ALA A 180 -11.42 -10.13 10.33
N LYS A 181 -12.72 -10.07 10.06
CA LYS A 181 -13.66 -9.74 11.13
C LYS A 181 -13.53 -10.88 12.14
N ASP A 182 -13.18 -10.58 13.39
CA ASP A 182 -13.15 -11.59 14.44
C ASP A 182 -14.52 -12.28 14.47
N GLU A 183 -14.57 -13.52 14.00
CA GLU A 183 -15.62 -14.45 14.40
C GLU A 183 -15.21 -14.94 15.78
N ARG A 184 -15.68 -14.25 16.82
CA ARG A 184 -15.60 -14.51 18.29
C ARG A 184 -14.87 -13.38 19.03
N GLY A 185 -15.40 -12.74 20.07
CA GLY A 185 -16.58 -13.10 20.85
C GLY A 185 -16.45 -14.51 21.45
N GLY A 186 -15.38 -14.80 22.19
CA GLY A 186 -15.28 -16.03 23.00
C GLY A 186 -13.92 -16.72 22.92
N GLY A 187 -13.21 -16.75 24.05
CA GLY A 187 -12.06 -17.62 24.29
C GLY A 187 -10.86 -16.90 24.91
N SER A 188 -10.90 -16.72 26.23
CA SER A 188 -9.70 -16.53 27.06
C SER A 188 -8.73 -17.68 26.79
N TYR A 189 -7.52 -17.38 26.33
CA TYR A 189 -6.39 -18.31 26.29
C TYR A 189 -5.38 -17.88 27.36
N PHE A 190 -5.83 -17.95 28.60
CA PHE A 190 -5.02 -17.97 29.81
C PHE A 190 -5.82 -18.84 30.77
N ASP A 191 -5.55 -20.14 30.75
CA ASP A 191 -5.50 -21.01 31.92
C ASP A 191 -5.05 -22.40 31.45
N ASP A 192 -4.45 -23.15 32.38
CA ASP A 192 -3.90 -24.51 32.27
C ASP A 192 -2.40 -24.60 31.90
N PHE A 193 -1.57 -24.03 32.78
CA PHE A 193 -0.31 -24.65 33.19
C PHE A 193 -0.49 -25.13 34.64
N ASP A 194 -0.86 -26.40 34.79
CA ASP A 194 -0.70 -27.32 35.93
C ASP A 194 -1.09 -28.68 35.31
N GLU A 195 -0.32 -29.76 35.27
CA GLU A 195 0.69 -30.33 36.17
C GLU A 195 1.63 -31.25 35.34
#